data_AF-S4P9Z0-F1
#
_entry.id   AF-S4P9Z0-F1
#
_cell.length_a   1.000
_cell.length_b   1.000
_cell.length_c   1.000
_cell.angle_alpha   90.00
_cell.angle_beta   90.00
_cell.angle_gamma   90.00
#
_symmetry.space_group_name_H-M   'P 1'
#
loop_
_entity.id
_entity.type
_entity.pdbx_description
1 polymer ?
#
loop_
_entity_poly.entity_id
_entity_poly.type
_entity_poly.pdbx_seq_one_letter_code
_entity_poly.pdbx_strand_id
1 'polypeptide(L)'
;MTQSPGRDSPGSSSGSAGSGSRHSSASLDSGRASGRMPHHHHSACHCGDTVDRVRAMIAQGLPDPDIIHAWLADLQMEEYARLFIEAGYDLPTVTRMTPEDLTAVGIKKPNHRKRLKAELANLNVPDNLPDYIPGSLEEWLRLLRLEEYGPALVAQGYRTVHDVTQLAWEDLEDMGIVRLGHQKKILLAIKRVKDIRAGKRSISNQGSLDFTRIPGQIRHPRG
;
A
#
# COMPACT_ATOMS: atom_id res chain seq x y z
N MET A 1 53.02 30.02 17.16
CA MET A 1 51.90 30.96 17.36
C MET A 1 50.94 30.81 16.19
N THR A 2 49.84 30.06 16.35
CA THR A 2 48.68 30.13 15.46
C THR A 2 47.44 29.83 16.29
N GLN A 3 46.79 30.88 16.78
CA GLN A 3 45.44 30.80 17.34
C GLN A 3 44.44 31.02 16.20
N SER A 4 43.31 30.30 16.21
CA SER A 4 42.12 30.68 15.46
C SER A 4 40.89 30.42 16.32
N PRO A 5 40.08 31.45 16.61
CA PRO A 5 38.99 31.37 17.58
C PRO A 5 37.66 30.98 16.93
N GLY A 6 36.84 30.26 17.70
CA GLY A 6 35.41 30.10 17.44
C GLY A 6 34.65 31.40 17.65
N ARG A 7 33.51 31.54 16.95
CA ARG A 7 32.49 32.54 17.25
C ARG A 7 31.09 31.95 17.11
N ASP A 8 30.34 32.20 18.16
CA ASP A 8 28.96 31.85 18.43
C ASP A 8 27.96 32.54 17.50
N SER A 9 26.78 31.94 17.35
CA SER A 9 25.56 32.65 16.97
C SER A 9 24.36 31.97 17.62
N PRO A 10 23.54 32.72 18.38
CA PRO A 10 22.13 32.39 18.42
C PRO A 10 21.23 33.62 18.21
N GLY A 11 20.09 33.34 17.56
CA GLY A 11 18.80 33.86 18.00
C GLY A 11 18.37 35.21 17.43
N SER A 12 17.71 35.19 16.29
CA SER A 12 16.75 36.25 15.94
C SER A 12 15.37 35.87 16.47
N SER A 13 14.85 36.69 17.37
CA SER A 13 13.43 36.72 17.71
C SER A 13 12.96 38.17 17.69
N SER A 14 11.84 38.41 17.01
CA SER A 14 10.87 39.44 17.37
C SER A 14 9.66 39.28 16.45
N GLY A 15 8.57 38.79 17.03
CA GLY A 15 7.24 38.89 16.47
C GLY A 15 6.75 40.34 16.52
N SER A 16 5.81 40.65 15.64
CA SER A 16 5.00 41.86 15.75
C SER A 16 3.54 41.48 15.51
N ALA A 17 2.73 41.81 16.51
CA ALA A 17 1.30 41.69 16.53
C ALA A 17 0.66 42.78 15.66
N GLY A 18 -0.48 42.46 15.05
CA GLY A 18 -1.34 43.42 14.35
C GLY A 18 -2.81 43.02 14.50
N SER A 19 -3.51 43.70 15.40
CA SER A 19 -4.96 43.61 15.61
C SER A 19 -5.74 44.32 14.50
N GLY A 20 -6.91 43.80 14.15
CA GLY A 20 -7.88 44.49 13.30
C GLY A 20 -9.26 43.82 13.29
N SER A 21 -10.12 44.20 14.25
CA SER A 21 -11.57 43.97 14.18
C SER A 21 -12.22 45.07 13.33
N ARG A 22 -13.27 44.75 12.55
CA ARG A 22 -14.56 45.50 12.46
C ARG A 22 -15.49 45.05 11.31
N HIS A 23 -16.68 44.61 11.73
CA HIS A 23 -18.05 44.82 11.21
C HIS A 23 -18.37 44.73 9.69
N SER A 24 -19.39 43.94 9.32
CA SER A 24 -20.78 44.41 9.11
C SER A 24 -21.60 43.47 8.23
N SER A 25 -22.88 43.41 8.62
CA SER A 25 -24.06 42.81 8.02
C SER A 25 -24.36 43.18 6.56
N ALA A 26 -24.89 42.22 5.80
CA ALA A 26 -26.05 42.42 4.92
C ALA A 26 -26.62 41.05 4.47
N SER A 27 -27.86 40.77 4.86
CA SER A 27 -28.78 39.89 4.12
C SER A 27 -29.60 40.78 3.20
N LEU A 28 -29.81 40.37 1.95
CA LEU A 28 -31.05 40.62 1.19
C LEU A 28 -31.22 39.54 0.11
N ASP A 29 -32.50 39.35 -0.20
CA ASP A 29 -33.18 38.26 -0.87
C ASP A 29 -33.40 38.50 -2.38
N SER A 30 -33.83 37.43 -3.06
CA SER A 30 -34.66 37.37 -4.28
C SER A 30 -34.07 37.66 -5.66
N GLY A 31 -34.16 36.64 -6.54
CA GLY A 31 -34.04 36.80 -8.00
C GLY A 31 -34.23 35.49 -8.76
N ARG A 32 -35.45 35.27 -9.27
CA ARG A 32 -35.90 34.08 -10.04
C ARG A 32 -35.30 33.99 -11.46
N ALA A 33 -35.24 32.73 -11.92
CA ALA A 33 -35.61 32.21 -13.24
C ALA A 33 -34.53 31.96 -14.32
N SER A 34 -34.64 30.72 -14.82
CA SER A 34 -34.53 30.29 -16.22
C SER A 34 -33.19 29.71 -16.71
N GLY A 35 -33.10 28.39 -16.55
CA GLY A 35 -32.92 27.46 -17.67
C GLY A 35 -31.62 27.54 -18.48
N ARG A 36 -30.72 26.57 -18.24
CA ARG A 36 -30.08 25.73 -19.27
C ARG A 36 -29.12 24.71 -18.65
N MET A 37 -29.34 23.46 -19.05
CA MET A 37 -28.41 22.31 -19.07
C MET A 37 -27.85 21.78 -17.73
N PRO A 38 -28.07 20.49 -17.40
CA PRO A 38 -27.25 19.83 -16.40
C PRO A 38 -25.92 19.51 -17.07
N HIS A 39 -24.97 20.43 -17.04
CA HIS A 39 -23.58 20.02 -17.12
C HIS A 39 -23.27 19.31 -15.80
N HIS A 40 -23.32 17.99 -15.85
CA HIS A 40 -22.76 17.10 -14.85
C HIS A 40 -21.26 17.41 -14.66
N HIS A 41 -20.96 18.46 -13.90
CA HIS A 41 -19.71 18.54 -13.17
C HIS A 41 -19.85 17.58 -11.97
N HIS A 42 -19.69 16.28 -12.24
CA HIS A 42 -19.32 15.33 -11.21
C HIS A 42 -17.89 15.69 -10.77
N SER A 43 -17.77 16.62 -9.82
CA SER A 43 -16.51 16.90 -9.13
C SER A 43 -16.65 16.74 -7.62
N ALA A 44 -17.55 15.85 -7.20
CA ALA A 44 -17.63 15.34 -5.85
C ALA A 44 -17.76 13.81 -5.90
N CYS A 45 -16.92 13.13 -5.10
CA CYS A 45 -16.91 11.72 -4.71
C CYS A 45 -16.32 10.61 -5.64
N HIS A 46 -15.29 10.88 -6.45
CA HIS A 46 -14.61 9.81 -7.22
C HIS A 46 -13.84 8.77 -6.35
N CYS A 47 -13.49 9.08 -5.11
CA CYS A 47 -12.69 8.15 -4.29
C CYS A 47 -13.46 6.89 -3.85
N GLY A 48 -14.77 6.99 -3.63
CA GLY A 48 -15.62 5.83 -3.32
C GLY A 48 -15.75 4.91 -4.53
N ASP A 49 -16.05 5.50 -5.68
CA ASP A 49 -16.28 4.79 -6.95
C ASP A 49 -15.05 4.00 -7.40
N THR A 50 -13.84 4.58 -7.29
CA THR A 50 -12.60 3.89 -7.69
C THR A 50 -12.32 2.65 -6.83
N VAL A 51 -12.45 2.75 -5.51
CA VAL A 51 -12.15 1.62 -4.61
C VAL A 51 -13.19 0.51 -4.80
N ASP A 52 -14.46 0.85 -4.95
CA ASP A 52 -15.53 -0.13 -5.19
C ASP A 52 -15.38 -0.82 -6.55
N ARG A 53 -14.93 -0.08 -7.58
CA ARG A 53 -14.56 -0.66 -8.88
C ARG A 53 -13.41 -1.65 -8.75
N VAL A 54 -12.33 -1.30 -8.05
CA VAL A 54 -11.20 -2.21 -7.81
C VAL A 54 -11.68 -3.47 -7.08
N ARG A 55 -12.50 -3.35 -6.04
CA ARG A 55 -13.10 -4.50 -5.34
C ARG A 55 -13.92 -5.39 -6.26
N ALA A 56 -14.73 -4.79 -7.14
CA ALA A 56 -15.52 -5.54 -8.12
C ALA A 56 -14.61 -6.31 -9.11
N MET A 57 -13.52 -5.70 -9.57
CA MET A 57 -12.54 -6.35 -10.45
C MET A 57 -11.83 -7.53 -9.76
N ILE A 58 -11.46 -7.37 -8.49
CA ILE A 58 -10.91 -8.47 -7.67
C ILE A 58 -11.93 -9.62 -7.55
N ALA A 59 -13.20 -9.30 -7.25
CA ALA A 59 -14.26 -10.29 -7.10
C ALA A 59 -14.57 -11.04 -8.41
N GLN A 60 -14.35 -10.39 -9.56
CA GLN A 60 -14.45 -11.00 -10.89
C GLN A 60 -13.22 -11.85 -11.27
N GLY A 61 -12.16 -11.81 -10.47
CA GLY A 61 -10.92 -12.56 -10.73
C GLY A 61 -10.09 -12.00 -11.88
N LEU A 62 -10.16 -10.69 -12.13
CA LEU A 62 -9.33 -10.05 -13.16
C LEU A 62 -7.84 -10.11 -12.79
N PRO A 63 -6.93 -10.20 -13.77
CA PRO A 63 -5.49 -10.17 -13.53
C PRO A 63 -5.04 -8.88 -12.82
N ASP A 64 -4.13 -9.01 -11.84
CA ASP A 64 -3.60 -7.85 -11.10
C ASP A 64 -3.05 -6.72 -11.99
N PRO A 65 -2.34 -6.98 -13.11
CA PRO A 65 -1.90 -5.92 -14.03
C PRO A 65 -3.05 -5.06 -14.58
N ASP A 66 -4.17 -5.69 -14.93
CA ASP A 66 -5.35 -5.01 -15.48
C ASP A 66 -6.03 -4.15 -14.41
N ILE A 67 -6.08 -4.66 -13.16
CA ILE A 67 -6.62 -3.93 -12.02
C ILE A 67 -5.74 -2.71 -11.69
N ILE A 68 -4.42 -2.89 -11.66
CA ILE A 68 -3.46 -1.80 -11.39
C ILE A 68 -3.57 -0.73 -12.47
N HIS A 69 -3.65 -1.12 -13.75
CA HIS A 69 -3.83 -0.18 -14.85
C HIS A 69 -5.15 0.60 -14.73
N ALA A 70 -6.26 -0.10 -14.50
CA ALA A 70 -7.59 0.49 -14.36
C ALA A 70 -7.66 1.48 -13.18
N TRP A 71 -7.08 1.11 -12.03
CA TRP A 71 -6.98 1.97 -10.86
C TRP A 71 -6.17 3.24 -11.13
N LEU A 72 -5.02 3.13 -11.81
CA LEU A 72 -4.20 4.29 -12.16
C LEU A 72 -4.89 5.20 -13.17
N ALA A 73 -5.65 4.64 -14.13
CA ALA A 73 -6.42 5.43 -15.08
C ALA A 73 -7.51 6.27 -14.39
N ASP A 74 -8.18 5.73 -13.37
CA ASP A 74 -9.17 6.49 -12.58
C ASP A 74 -8.51 7.65 -11.81
N LEU A 75 -7.22 7.51 -11.47
CA LEU A 75 -6.42 8.57 -10.86
C LEU A 75 -5.82 9.55 -11.88
N GLN A 76 -5.95 9.31 -13.18
CA GLN A 76 -5.23 10.04 -14.24
C GLN A 76 -3.71 9.96 -14.05
N MET A 77 -3.22 8.75 -13.74
CA MET A 77 -1.82 8.43 -13.47
C MET A 77 -1.40 7.13 -14.21
N GLU A 78 -2.11 6.76 -15.27
CA GLU A 78 -1.90 5.54 -16.05
C GLU A 78 -0.51 5.45 -16.69
N GLU A 79 0.22 6.58 -16.84
CA GLU A 79 1.58 6.57 -17.35
C GLU A 79 2.54 5.75 -16.48
N TYR A 80 2.21 5.53 -15.20
CA TYR A 80 2.99 4.71 -14.29
C TYR A 80 2.64 3.22 -14.32
N ALA A 81 1.55 2.82 -15.00
CA ALA A 81 1.10 1.43 -15.01
C ALA A 81 2.21 0.49 -15.49
N ARG A 82 2.89 0.86 -16.57
CA ARG A 82 4.00 0.09 -17.12
C ARG A 82 5.13 -0.15 -16.10
N LEU A 83 5.44 0.85 -15.27
CA LEU A 83 6.51 0.72 -14.27
C LEU A 83 6.18 -0.35 -13.22
N PHE A 84 4.93 -0.41 -12.75
CA PHE A 84 4.50 -1.43 -11.79
C PHE A 84 4.46 -2.81 -12.43
N ILE A 85 3.90 -2.91 -13.64
CA ILE A 85 3.71 -4.18 -14.35
C ILE A 85 5.05 -4.79 -14.75
N GLU A 86 5.97 -4.02 -15.34
CA GLU A 86 7.30 -4.51 -15.73
C GLU A 86 8.17 -4.85 -14.51
N ALA A 87 8.00 -4.13 -13.40
CA ALA A 87 8.65 -4.47 -12.14
C ALA A 87 8.03 -5.69 -11.44
N GLY A 88 6.93 -6.26 -11.95
CA GLY A 88 6.29 -7.46 -11.40
C GLY A 88 5.48 -7.20 -10.14
N TYR A 89 4.94 -5.99 -9.94
CA TYR A 89 4.04 -5.75 -8.82
C TYR A 89 2.68 -6.40 -9.05
N ASP A 90 2.23 -7.18 -8.09
CA ASP A 90 0.83 -7.56 -7.95
C ASP A 90 0.07 -6.56 -7.07
N LEU A 91 -1.26 -6.68 -7.05
CA LEU A 91 -2.13 -5.74 -6.35
C LEU A 91 -1.90 -5.74 -4.82
N PRO A 92 -1.77 -6.90 -4.13
CA PRO A 92 -1.44 -6.89 -2.70
C PRO A 92 -0.09 -6.21 -2.40
N THR A 93 0.95 -6.49 -3.20
CA THR A 93 2.30 -5.96 -2.96
C THR A 93 2.39 -4.47 -3.25
N VAL A 94 1.72 -3.96 -4.31
CA VAL A 94 1.75 -2.53 -4.63
C VAL A 94 1.15 -1.70 -3.49
N THR A 95 0.10 -2.17 -2.80
CA THR A 95 -0.48 -1.44 -1.64
C THR A 95 0.47 -1.31 -0.45
N ARG A 96 1.52 -2.16 -0.38
CA ARG A 96 2.52 -2.17 0.69
C ARG A 96 3.78 -1.36 0.35
N MET A 97 3.83 -0.71 -0.81
CA MET A 97 4.96 0.11 -1.22
C MET A 97 5.19 1.31 -0.28
N THR A 98 6.45 1.62 -0.01
CA THR A 98 6.89 2.82 0.70
C THR A 98 7.25 3.93 -0.31
N PRO A 99 7.47 5.18 0.14
CA PRO A 99 7.98 6.24 -0.73
C PRO A 99 9.31 5.89 -1.41
N GLU A 100 10.15 5.10 -0.75
CA GLU A 100 11.41 4.60 -1.28
C GLU A 100 11.17 3.62 -2.44
N ASP A 101 10.24 2.66 -2.27
CA ASP A 101 9.89 1.72 -3.34
C ASP A 101 9.35 2.46 -4.58
N LEU A 102 8.48 3.48 -4.38
CA LEU A 102 7.96 4.30 -5.48
C LEU A 102 9.08 5.06 -6.21
N THR A 103 10.09 5.52 -5.46
CA THR A 103 11.25 6.20 -6.03
C THR A 103 12.12 5.21 -6.81
N ALA A 104 12.35 4.01 -6.28
CA ALA A 104 13.13 2.95 -6.92
C ALA A 104 12.50 2.49 -8.24
N VAL A 105 11.17 2.39 -8.30
CA VAL A 105 10.41 2.07 -9.53
C VAL A 105 10.49 3.19 -10.59
N GLY A 106 10.94 4.39 -10.22
CA GLY A 106 11.15 5.51 -11.14
C GLY A 106 10.18 6.68 -10.98
N ILE A 107 9.30 6.66 -9.97
CA ILE A 107 8.33 7.73 -9.71
C ILE A 107 9.01 8.85 -8.92
N LYS A 108 9.71 9.73 -9.64
CA LYS A 108 10.57 10.77 -9.04
C LYS A 108 9.84 12.04 -8.58
N LYS A 109 8.62 12.31 -9.10
CA LYS A 109 7.83 13.49 -8.74
C LYS A 109 7.25 13.38 -7.32
N PRO A 110 7.62 14.26 -6.36
CA PRO A 110 7.16 14.14 -4.96
C PRO A 110 5.63 14.20 -4.80
N ASN A 111 4.96 15.10 -5.54
CA ASN A 111 3.50 15.22 -5.49
C ASN A 111 2.81 13.93 -5.95
N HIS A 112 3.36 13.26 -6.98
CA HIS A 112 2.82 12.01 -7.50
C HIS A 112 3.02 10.87 -6.50
N ARG A 113 4.21 10.75 -5.89
CA ARG A 113 4.46 9.77 -4.83
C ARG A 113 3.53 9.95 -3.64
N LYS A 114 3.33 11.19 -3.19
CA LYS A 114 2.42 11.50 -2.07
C LYS A 114 0.99 11.07 -2.40
N ARG A 115 0.49 11.40 -3.60
CA ARG A 115 -0.85 11.03 -4.05
C ARG A 115 -1.00 9.50 -4.15
N LEU A 116 -0.10 8.82 -4.87
CA LEU A 116 -0.13 7.36 -4.99
C LEU A 116 -0.08 6.68 -3.62
N LYS A 117 0.76 7.16 -2.70
CA LYS A 117 0.85 6.57 -1.37
C LYS A 117 -0.45 6.69 -0.58
N ALA A 118 -1.15 7.82 -0.69
CA ALA A 118 -2.45 8.01 -0.06
C ALA A 118 -3.50 7.09 -0.68
N GLU A 119 -3.57 7.01 -2.02
CA GLU A 119 -4.56 6.18 -2.71
C GLU A 119 -4.32 4.67 -2.51
N LEU A 120 -3.07 4.22 -2.49
CA LEU A 120 -2.72 2.84 -2.17
C LEU A 120 -3.15 2.44 -0.75
N ALA A 121 -3.12 3.38 0.20
CA ALA A 121 -3.61 3.13 1.56
C ALA A 121 -5.15 2.97 1.60
N ASN A 122 -5.87 3.62 0.68
CA ASN A 122 -7.34 3.57 0.60
C ASN A 122 -7.87 2.25 0.03
N LEU A 123 -7.10 1.56 -0.83
CA LEU A 123 -7.54 0.31 -1.46
C LEU A 123 -7.80 -0.84 -0.46
N ASN A 124 -7.13 -0.82 0.70
CA ASN A 124 -7.28 -1.82 1.78
C ASN A 124 -7.33 -3.28 1.29
N VAL A 125 -6.38 -3.65 0.42
CA VAL A 125 -6.26 -5.01 -0.11
C VAL A 125 -5.58 -5.92 0.93
N PRO A 126 -6.10 -7.14 1.18
CA PRO A 126 -5.42 -8.12 2.02
C PRO A 126 -4.09 -8.52 1.39
N ASP A 127 -3.05 -8.73 2.21
CA ASP A 127 -1.70 -9.04 1.68
C ASP A 127 -1.57 -10.46 1.11
N ASN A 128 -2.57 -11.33 1.32
CA ASN A 128 -2.61 -12.71 0.85
C ASN A 128 -1.36 -13.53 1.22
N LEU A 129 -0.61 -13.10 2.23
CA LEU A 129 0.56 -13.81 2.72
C LEU A 129 0.11 -14.88 3.73
N PRO A 130 0.74 -16.08 3.72
CA PRO A 130 0.46 -17.12 4.70
C PRO A 130 0.57 -16.61 6.14
N ASP A 131 -0.35 -17.03 6.99
CA ASP A 131 -0.33 -16.80 8.44
C ASP A 131 0.37 -17.94 9.21
N TYR A 132 0.91 -18.92 8.49
CA TYR A 132 1.74 -20.01 8.96
C TYR A 132 3.08 -20.05 8.21
N ILE A 133 4.00 -20.91 8.67
CA ILE A 133 5.29 -21.16 8.00
C ILE A 133 5.12 -22.44 7.15
N PRO A 134 5.18 -22.37 5.81
CA PRO A 134 5.07 -23.55 4.95
C PRO A 134 6.16 -24.59 5.21
N GLY A 135 5.86 -25.86 4.92
CA GLY A 135 6.74 -26.99 5.25
C GLY A 135 7.95 -27.12 4.33
N SER A 136 7.94 -26.45 3.18
CA SER A 136 9.03 -26.48 2.21
C SER A 136 9.22 -25.13 1.51
N LEU A 137 10.42 -24.91 0.97
CA LEU A 137 10.72 -23.72 0.15
C LEU A 137 9.84 -23.67 -1.11
N GLU A 138 9.61 -24.83 -1.75
CA GLU A 138 8.77 -24.94 -2.94
C GLU A 138 7.31 -24.53 -2.66
N GLU A 139 6.72 -25.03 -1.57
CA GLU A 139 5.37 -24.63 -1.14
C GLU A 139 5.30 -23.12 -0.86
N TRP A 140 6.30 -22.58 -0.16
CA TRP A 140 6.36 -21.16 0.14
C TRP A 140 6.39 -20.30 -1.12
N LEU A 141 7.24 -20.64 -2.10
CA LEU A 141 7.29 -19.92 -3.38
C LEU A 141 5.98 -20.07 -4.17
N ARG A 142 5.34 -21.24 -4.13
CA ARG A 142 4.04 -21.48 -4.79
C ARG A 142 2.93 -20.61 -4.24
N LEU A 143 2.86 -20.47 -2.91
CA LEU A 143 1.91 -19.57 -2.25
C LEU A 143 2.15 -18.10 -2.64
N LEU A 144 3.41 -17.73 -2.91
CA LEU A 144 3.78 -16.41 -3.41
C LEU A 144 3.65 -16.27 -4.93
N ARG A 145 3.39 -17.34 -5.68
CA ARG A 145 3.45 -17.37 -7.16
C ARG A 145 4.81 -16.93 -7.72
N LEU A 146 5.88 -17.40 -7.08
CA LEU A 146 7.28 -17.06 -7.37
C LEU A 146 8.14 -18.33 -7.55
N GLU A 147 7.54 -19.43 -7.99
CA GLU A 147 8.16 -20.74 -8.17
C GLU A 147 9.37 -20.70 -9.10
N GLU A 148 9.36 -19.78 -10.07
CA GLU A 148 10.45 -19.55 -11.03
C GLU A 148 11.81 -19.25 -10.37
N TYR A 149 11.81 -18.73 -9.13
CA TYR A 149 13.04 -18.42 -8.39
C TYR A 149 13.58 -19.57 -7.55
N GLY A 150 12.86 -20.69 -7.46
CA GLY A 150 13.28 -21.87 -6.71
C GLY A 150 14.69 -22.36 -7.09
N PRO A 151 15.01 -22.56 -8.38
CA PRO A 151 16.33 -23.00 -8.80
C PRO A 151 17.47 -22.07 -8.36
N ALA A 152 17.29 -20.75 -8.47
CA ALA A 152 18.30 -19.77 -8.08
C ALA A 152 18.59 -19.81 -6.58
N LEU A 153 17.53 -19.89 -5.75
CA LEU A 153 17.65 -20.02 -4.30
C LEU A 153 18.35 -21.32 -3.90
N VAL A 154 17.96 -22.45 -4.50
CA VAL A 154 18.57 -23.76 -4.20
C VAL A 154 20.04 -23.81 -4.61
N ALA A 155 20.41 -23.17 -5.72
CA ALA A 155 21.79 -23.09 -6.19
C ALA A 155 22.71 -22.36 -5.18
N GLN A 156 22.18 -21.37 -4.46
CA GLN A 156 22.88 -20.66 -3.37
C GLN A 156 22.78 -21.36 -2.01
N GLY A 157 22.17 -22.54 -1.96
CA GLY A 157 22.08 -23.36 -0.74
C GLY A 157 20.86 -23.09 0.14
N TYR A 158 19.92 -22.24 -0.28
CA TYR A 158 18.64 -22.07 0.41
C TYR A 158 17.72 -23.25 0.11
N ARG A 159 17.39 -24.07 1.12
CA ARG A 159 16.59 -25.30 0.97
C ARG A 159 15.30 -25.28 1.78
N THR A 160 15.24 -24.45 2.81
CA THR A 160 14.09 -24.33 3.71
C THR A 160 13.56 -22.90 3.76
N VAL A 161 12.32 -22.74 4.23
CA VAL A 161 11.74 -21.42 4.52
C VAL A 161 12.54 -20.68 5.61
N HIS A 162 13.25 -21.42 6.48
CA HIS A 162 14.11 -20.82 7.48
C HIS A 162 15.35 -20.17 6.86
N ASP A 163 15.99 -20.84 5.89
CA ASP A 163 17.25 -20.38 5.29
C ASP A 163 17.06 -19.00 4.64
N VAL A 164 15.96 -18.81 3.91
CA VAL A 164 15.65 -17.55 3.21
C VAL A 164 15.34 -16.39 4.15
N THR A 165 15.16 -16.64 5.47
CA THR A 165 14.88 -15.54 6.40
C THR A 165 16.05 -14.57 6.56
N GLN A 166 17.27 -14.92 6.17
CA GLN A 166 18.42 -14.03 6.26
C GLN A 166 18.62 -13.15 5.01
N LEU A 167 17.86 -13.39 3.93
CA LEU A 167 18.00 -12.64 2.69
C LEU A 167 17.68 -11.15 2.88
N ALA A 168 18.57 -10.33 2.36
CA ALA A 168 18.38 -8.91 2.09
C ALA A 168 18.04 -8.68 0.61
N TRP A 169 17.81 -7.42 0.23
CA TRP A 169 17.42 -7.12 -1.15
C TRP A 169 18.61 -7.24 -2.12
N GLU A 170 19.83 -6.97 -1.63
CA GLU A 170 21.09 -7.14 -2.36
C GLU A 170 21.30 -8.60 -2.77
N ASP A 171 21.06 -9.55 -1.86
CA ASP A 171 21.19 -10.98 -2.13
C ASP A 171 20.25 -11.45 -3.24
N LEU A 172 19.05 -10.85 -3.33
CA LEU A 172 18.08 -11.16 -4.38
C LEU A 172 18.60 -10.72 -5.75
N GLU A 173 19.22 -9.55 -5.84
CA GLU A 173 19.82 -9.05 -7.08
C GLU A 173 21.00 -9.92 -7.52
N ASP A 174 21.87 -10.30 -6.59
CA ASP A 174 23.01 -11.21 -6.86
C ASP A 174 22.55 -12.57 -7.39
N MET A 175 21.36 -13.03 -6.98
CA MET A 175 20.72 -14.24 -7.51
C MET A 175 19.97 -14.05 -8.83
N GLY A 176 19.96 -12.84 -9.40
CA GLY A 176 19.26 -12.51 -10.64
C GLY A 176 17.76 -12.20 -10.47
N ILE A 177 17.28 -12.03 -9.24
CA ILE A 177 15.90 -11.65 -8.93
C ILE A 177 15.83 -10.11 -8.94
N VAL A 178 15.75 -9.52 -10.14
CA VAL A 178 15.84 -8.05 -10.34
C VAL A 178 14.50 -7.32 -10.43
N ARG A 179 13.38 -8.06 -10.50
CA ARG A 179 12.04 -7.44 -10.54
C ARG A 179 11.67 -6.89 -9.17
N LEU A 180 11.63 -5.56 -9.02
CA LEU A 180 11.42 -4.88 -7.72
C LEU A 180 10.13 -5.32 -7.00
N GLY A 181 9.05 -5.57 -7.73
CA GLY A 181 7.80 -6.09 -7.16
C GLY A 181 7.96 -7.49 -6.59
N HIS A 182 8.70 -8.36 -7.28
CA HIS A 182 9.00 -9.70 -6.80
C HIS A 182 9.93 -9.66 -5.58
N GLN A 183 10.97 -8.82 -5.62
CA GLN A 183 11.84 -8.58 -4.46
C GLN A 183 11.02 -8.13 -3.25
N LYS A 184 10.15 -7.13 -3.43
CA LYS A 184 9.29 -6.61 -2.36
C LYS A 184 8.41 -7.71 -1.78
N LYS A 185 7.79 -8.53 -2.62
CA LYS A 185 6.92 -9.64 -2.21
C LYS A 185 7.67 -10.67 -1.37
N ILE A 186 8.87 -11.07 -1.80
CA ILE A 186 9.76 -11.98 -1.06
C ILE A 186 10.11 -11.39 0.31
N LEU A 187 10.51 -10.12 0.37
CA LEU A 187 10.89 -9.45 1.62
C LEU A 187 9.70 -9.32 2.60
N LEU A 188 8.50 -9.02 2.09
CA LEU A 188 7.27 -9.00 2.90
C LEU A 188 6.95 -10.39 3.45
N ALA A 189 7.11 -11.44 2.65
CA ALA A 189 6.89 -12.82 3.06
C ALA A 189 7.94 -13.28 4.11
N ILE A 190 9.21 -12.92 3.94
CA ILE A 190 10.28 -13.17 4.93
C ILE A 190 9.94 -12.48 6.26
N LYS A 191 9.52 -11.21 6.20
CA LYS A 191 9.09 -10.47 7.39
C LYS A 191 7.94 -11.21 8.09
N ARG A 192 6.94 -11.68 7.34
CA ARG A 192 5.82 -12.45 7.90
C ARG A 192 6.29 -13.74 8.59
N VAL A 193 7.19 -14.51 7.98
CA VAL A 193 7.78 -15.71 8.60
C VAL A 193 8.49 -15.36 9.90
N LYS A 194 9.30 -14.28 9.93
CA LYS A 194 9.97 -13.81 11.14
C LYS A 194 8.97 -13.42 12.24
N ASP A 195 7.91 -12.72 11.89
CA ASP A 195 6.88 -12.29 12.84
C ASP A 195 6.14 -13.49 13.45
N ILE A 196 5.77 -14.50 12.66
CA ILE A 196 5.14 -15.75 13.15
C ILE A 196 6.07 -16.47 14.14
N ARG A 197 7.36 -16.61 13.81
CA ARG A 197 8.35 -17.24 14.70
C ARG A 197 8.54 -16.48 16.01
N ALA A 198 8.40 -15.16 15.98
CA ALA A 198 8.45 -14.31 17.17
C ALA A 198 7.15 -14.33 17.99
N GLY A 199 6.14 -15.11 17.60
CA GLY A 199 4.83 -15.15 18.26
C GLY A 199 3.99 -13.89 18.03
N LYS A 200 4.38 -13.02 17.10
CA LYS A 200 3.57 -11.85 16.74
C LYS A 200 2.42 -12.34 15.88
N ARG A 201 1.20 -12.24 16.39
CA ARG A 201 0.01 -12.44 15.57
C ARG A 201 -0.03 -11.35 14.51
N SER A 202 -0.16 -11.73 13.24
CA SER A 202 -0.38 -10.79 12.16
C SER A 202 -1.63 -9.98 12.49
N ILE A 203 -1.49 -8.66 12.67
CA ILE A 203 -2.63 -7.73 12.61
C ILE A 203 -2.91 -7.54 11.12
N SER A 204 -3.38 -8.59 10.45
CA SER A 204 -4.22 -8.38 9.28
C SER A 204 -5.46 -7.70 9.83
N ASN A 205 -5.79 -6.51 9.32
CA ASN A 205 -7.05 -5.82 9.58
C ASN A 205 -8.21 -6.74 9.15
N GLN A 206 -8.61 -7.65 10.04
CA GLN A 206 -9.80 -8.45 9.95
C GLN A 206 -10.66 -8.06 11.14
N GLY A 207 -11.55 -7.10 10.91
CA GLY A 207 -12.92 -7.30 11.33
C GLY A 207 -13.44 -8.54 10.58
N SER A 208 -13.06 -9.72 11.05
CA SER A 208 -13.70 -10.97 10.65
C SER A 208 -15.04 -10.98 11.36
N LEU A 209 -16.11 -10.66 10.62
CA LEU A 209 -17.44 -11.07 11.01
C LEU A 209 -17.45 -12.59 10.93
N ASP A 210 -17.25 -13.21 12.08
CA ASP A 210 -17.45 -14.63 12.31
C ASP A 210 -18.92 -14.98 12.02
N PHE A 211 -19.18 -15.41 10.78
CA PHE A 211 -20.50 -15.87 10.34
C PHE A 211 -20.86 -17.27 10.87
N THR A 212 -20.06 -17.83 11.78
CA THR A 212 -20.32 -19.16 12.36
C THR A 212 -21.16 -19.12 13.64
N ARG A 213 -21.57 -17.94 14.11
CA ARG A 213 -22.46 -17.83 15.28
C ARG A 213 -23.92 -17.73 14.87
N ILE A 214 -24.54 -18.89 14.61
CA ILE A 214 -26.00 -19.02 14.55
C ILE A 214 -26.56 -18.57 15.92
N PRO A 215 -27.42 -17.54 16.01
CA PRO A 215 -28.07 -17.18 17.26
C PRO A 215 -29.33 -18.03 17.42
N GLY A 216 -29.29 -19.03 18.29
CA GLY A 216 -30.51 -19.72 18.71
C GLY A 216 -30.36 -21.19 19.08
N GLN A 217 -29.65 -21.50 20.16
CA GLN A 217 -29.97 -22.68 20.96
C GLN A 217 -29.89 -22.35 22.44
N ILE A 218 -31.06 -22.03 23.00
CA ILE A 218 -31.30 -22.04 24.44
C ILE A 218 -31.14 -23.49 24.91
N ARG A 219 -30.09 -23.76 25.69
CA ARG A 219 -29.96 -25.03 26.41
C ARG A 219 -30.83 -24.95 27.66
N HIS A 220 -31.86 -25.79 27.74
CA HIS A 220 -32.56 -26.05 28.98
C HIS A 220 -31.71 -26.92 29.91
N PRO A 221 -31.61 -26.62 31.22
CA PRO A 221 -31.01 -27.52 32.18
C PRO A 221 -32.00 -28.66 32.52
N ARG A 222 -31.45 -29.86 32.64
CA ARG A 222 -32.17 -31.04 33.14
C ARG A 222 -32.52 -30.85 34.62
N GLY A 223 -33.78 -31.11 34.94
CA GLY A 223 -34.35 -31.36 36.27
C GLY A 223 -35.56 -32.26 36.08
#